data_AF-A0A6P5A8T9-F1
#
_entry.id   AF-A0A6P5A8T9-F1
#
_cell.length_a   1.000
_cell.length_b   1.000
_cell.length_c   1.000
_cell.angle_alpha   90.00
_cell.angle_beta   90.00
_cell.angle_gamma   90.00
#
_symmetry.space_group_name_H-M   'P 1'
#
loop_
_entity.id
_entity.type
_entity.pdbx_description
1 polymer ?
#
loop_
_entity_poly.entity_id
_entity_poly.type
_entity_poly.pdbx_seq_one_letter_code
_entity_poly.pdbx_strand_id
1 'polypeptide(L)'
;MYTSRLKMSEGTSLCLFFISRVGDYKLIEGNAGTPDGWIPPPNLTEESQSDGEDPNNGTWLFNLKDDPTEHHNLADSMPDKLKEMQAKLEEYRKSLVPAMDPPPDPKSTPTLWGGAWSPGWC
;
A
#
# COMPACT_ATOMS: atom_id res chain seq x y z
N MET A 1 13.25 -22.42 -6.50
CA MET A 1 13.54 -21.47 -5.40
C MET A 1 14.22 -20.25 -6.00
N TYR A 2 13.47 -19.19 -6.28
CA TYR A 2 14.05 -17.91 -6.69
C TYR A 2 13.29 -16.82 -5.95
N THR A 3 13.83 -16.39 -4.82
CA THR A 3 13.43 -15.14 -4.18
C THR A 3 14.49 -14.11 -4.55
N SER A 4 14.25 -13.37 -5.62
CA SER A 4 15.09 -12.22 -5.97
C SER A 4 14.78 -11.09 -4.98
N ARG A 5 15.47 -11.09 -3.84
CA ARG A 5 15.49 -9.98 -2.89
C ARG A 5 16.16 -8.79 -3.58
N LEU A 6 15.37 -7.78 -3.95
CA LEU A 6 15.90 -6.47 -4.35
C LEU A 6 16.76 -5.95 -3.20
N LYS A 7 18.04 -5.74 -3.48
CA LYS A 7 19.03 -5.29 -2.50
C LYS A 7 18.78 -3.79 -2.29
N MET A 8 18.28 -3.44 -1.11
CA MET A 8 18.07 -2.07 -0.70
C MET A 8 19.41 -1.33 -0.60
N SER A 9 19.58 -0.26 -1.38
CA SER A 9 20.59 0.76 -1.10
C SER A 9 20.05 1.72 -0.06
N GLU A 10 20.84 1.98 0.99
CA GLU A 10 20.54 2.96 2.03
C GLU A 10 20.19 4.31 1.39
N GLY A 11 18.95 4.77 1.57
CA GLY A 11 18.51 6.10 1.14
C GLY A 11 17.41 6.16 0.08
N THR A 12 17.00 5.03 -0.54
CA THR A 12 15.86 5.01 -1.46
C THR A 12 14.68 4.28 -0.83
N SER A 13 13.77 5.03 -0.19
CA SER A 13 12.41 4.53 0.06
C SER A 13 11.69 4.50 -1.29
N LEU A 14 11.85 3.40 -2.01
CA LEU A 14 10.96 3.09 -3.12
C LEU A 14 9.62 2.69 -2.52
N CYS A 15 8.52 3.13 -3.13
CA CYS A 15 7.19 2.72 -2.73
C CYS A 15 7.14 1.17 -2.77
N LEU A 16 7.06 0.53 -1.60
CA LEU A 16 7.02 -0.94 -1.49
C LEU A 16 5.60 -1.49 -1.58
N PHE A 17 4.62 -0.58 -1.59
CA PHE A 17 3.20 -0.87 -1.69
C PHE A 17 2.65 -0.18 -2.93
N PHE A 18 1.88 -0.91 -3.72
CA PHE A 18 1.22 -0.35 -4.89
C PHE A 18 -0.22 -0.79 -4.96
N ILE A 19 -1.09 0.15 -5.33
CA ILE A 19 -2.44 -0.13 -5.76
C ILE A 19 -2.60 0.42 -7.17
N SER A 20 -3.12 -0.41 -8.07
CA SER A 20 -3.47 0.01 -9.43
C SER A 20 -4.90 -0.40 -9.75
N ARG A 21 -5.66 0.49 -10.38
CA ARG A 21 -7.00 0.20 -10.89
C ARG A 21 -7.02 0.31 -12.41
N VAL A 22 -7.52 -0.73 -13.06
CA VAL A 22 -7.68 -0.78 -14.53
C VAL A 22 -9.07 -1.31 -14.84
N GLY A 23 -9.96 -0.41 -15.28
CA GLY A 23 -11.36 -0.74 -15.50
C GLY A 23 -12.04 -1.16 -14.20
N ASP A 24 -12.55 -2.39 -14.17
CA ASP A 24 -13.24 -2.99 -13.03
C ASP A 24 -12.28 -3.69 -12.06
N TYR A 25 -11.01 -3.89 -12.43
CA TYR A 25 -10.05 -4.63 -11.63
C TYR A 25 -9.15 -3.74 -10.77
N LYS A 26 -8.87 -4.19 -9.55
CA LYS A 26 -7.92 -3.58 -8.61
C LYS A 26 -6.82 -4.60 -8.27
N LEU A 27 -5.57 -4.19 -8.44
CA LEU A 27 -4.38 -4.94 -8.03
C LEU A 27 -3.78 -4.25 -6.82
N ILE A 28 -3.39 -5.05 -5.82
CA ILE A 28 -2.61 -4.64 -4.67
C ILE A 28 -1.34 -5.50 -4.62
N GLU A 29 -0.17 -4.88 -4.54
CA GLU A 29 1.12 -5.56 -4.32
C GLU A 29 1.83 -4.97 -3.10
N GLY A 30 2.36 -5.83 -2.23
CA GLY A 30 3.15 -5.44 -1.06
C GLY A 30 2.32 -5.41 0.22
N ASN A 31 2.40 -4.33 0.98
CA ASN A 31 1.75 -4.21 2.29
C ASN A 31 0.34 -3.61 2.20
N ALA A 32 -0.71 -4.42 2.29
CA ALA A 32 -2.12 -4.03 2.29
C ALA A 32 -2.56 -3.18 3.50
N GLY A 33 -1.76 -3.13 4.58
CA GLY A 33 -2.02 -2.36 5.79
C GLY A 33 -2.68 -3.17 6.90
N THR A 34 -2.69 -2.59 8.11
CA THR A 34 -3.34 -3.16 9.30
C THR A 34 -4.26 -2.13 9.98
N PRO A 35 -5.35 -2.54 10.66
CA PRO A 35 -5.85 -3.92 10.78
C PRO A 35 -6.29 -4.47 9.42
N ASP A 36 -5.99 -5.74 9.19
CA ASP A 36 -6.38 -6.48 7.98
C ASP A 36 -7.84 -6.95 8.09
N GLY A 37 -8.49 -7.07 6.93
CA GLY A 37 -9.87 -7.54 6.83
C GLY A 37 -10.95 -6.46 7.06
N TRP A 38 -12.20 -6.92 7.14
CA TRP A 38 -13.37 -6.04 7.24
C TRP A 38 -13.59 -5.57 8.68
N ILE A 39 -13.76 -4.26 8.86
CA ILE A 39 -14.06 -3.64 10.16
C ILE A 39 -15.58 -3.41 10.27
N PRO A 40 -16.31 -4.19 11.07
CA PRO A 40 -17.75 -4.02 11.22
C PRO A 40 -18.08 -2.74 12.04
N PRO A 41 -19.25 -2.12 11.79
CA PRO A 41 -19.73 -1.02 12.61
C PRO A 41 -19.88 -1.44 14.09
N PRO A 42 -19.67 -0.53 15.04
CA PRO A 42 -19.56 -0.86 16.48
C PRO A 42 -20.83 -1.44 17.10
N ASN A 43 -21.98 -1.29 16.43
CA ASN A 43 -23.27 -1.84 16.86
C ASN A 43 -23.49 -3.29 16.42
N LEU A 44 -22.62 -3.84 15.57
CA LEU A 44 -22.63 -5.25 15.19
C LEU A 44 -21.64 -6.00 16.06
N THR A 45 -22.09 -7.12 16.64
CA THR A 45 -21.24 -8.04 17.42
C THR A 45 -20.45 -9.00 16.53
N GLU A 46 -20.27 -8.65 15.25
CA GLU A 46 -19.42 -9.43 14.36
C GLU A 46 -17.97 -9.11 14.69
N GLU A 47 -17.16 -10.13 14.91
CA GLU A 47 -15.72 -9.96 15.07
C GLU A 47 -15.12 -9.63 13.70
N SER A 48 -14.17 -8.71 13.66
CA SER A 48 -13.39 -8.41 12.44
C SER A 48 -12.71 -9.71 11.99
N GLN A 49 -13.12 -10.23 10.84
CA GLN A 49 -12.51 -11.41 10.25
C GLN A 49 -11.19 -10.96 9.61
N SER A 50 -10.07 -11.52 10.09
CA SER A 50 -8.81 -11.45 9.36
C SER A 50 -8.87 -12.45 8.21
N ASP A 51 -8.45 -12.03 7.02
CA ASP A 51 -8.52 -12.86 5.81
C ASP A 51 -7.46 -14.00 5.82
N GLY A 52 -6.68 -14.13 6.90
CA GLY A 52 -5.69 -15.20 7.10
C GLY A 52 -4.46 -15.09 6.20
N GLU A 53 -4.42 -14.11 5.31
CA GLU A 53 -3.28 -13.80 4.44
C GLU A 53 -2.33 -12.80 5.13
N ASP A 54 -1.02 -12.90 4.88
CA ASP A 54 -0.05 -11.93 5.42
C ASP A 54 -0.27 -10.56 4.76
N PRO A 55 -0.73 -9.54 5.49
CA PRO A 55 -1.02 -8.24 4.91
C PRO A 55 0.25 -7.54 4.46
N ASN A 56 1.44 -7.92 4.93
CA ASN A 56 2.67 -7.18 4.68
C ASN A 56 3.33 -7.51 3.35
N ASN A 57 3.02 -8.66 2.76
CA ASN A 57 3.70 -9.13 1.57
C ASN A 57 2.82 -10.09 0.75
N GLY A 58 1.76 -9.53 0.16
CA GLY A 58 0.84 -10.29 -0.68
C GLY A 58 0.63 -9.67 -2.06
N THR A 59 -0.13 -10.40 -2.87
CA THR A 59 -0.61 -9.97 -4.18
C THR A 59 -2.10 -10.27 -4.23
N TRP A 60 -2.91 -9.22 -4.38
CA TRP A 60 -4.36 -9.34 -4.39
C TRP A 60 -4.94 -8.75 -5.66
N LEU A 61 -5.85 -9.48 -6.28
CA LEU A 61 -6.57 -9.03 -7.47
C LEU A 61 -8.07 -9.12 -7.20
N PHE A 62 -8.77 -7.99 -7.26
CA PHE A 62 -10.22 -7.93 -7.04
C PHE A 62 -10.92 -7.42 -8.28
N ASN A 63 -12.14 -7.90 -8.51
CA ASN A 63 -13.04 -7.37 -9.52
C ASN A 63 -14.13 -6.54 -8.82
N LEU A 64 -13.96 -5.23 -8.80
CA LEU A 64 -14.80 -4.29 -8.05
C LEU A 64 -16.23 -4.16 -8.61
N LYS A 65 -16.48 -4.66 -9.82
CA LYS A 65 -17.84 -4.70 -10.37
C LYS A 65 -18.68 -5.80 -9.71
N ASP A 66 -18.06 -6.96 -9.49
CA ASP A 66 -18.74 -8.14 -8.95
C ASP A 66 -18.52 -8.29 -7.44
N ASP A 67 -17.40 -7.78 -6.93
CA ASP A 67 -17.00 -7.78 -5.52
C ASP A 67 -16.46 -6.40 -5.10
N PRO A 68 -17.35 -5.44 -4.78
CA PRO A 68 -16.95 -4.10 -4.35
C PRO A 68 -16.35 -4.07 -2.94
N THR A 69 -16.50 -5.16 -2.18
CA THR A 69 -16.07 -5.32 -0.78
C THR A 69 -14.75 -6.06 -0.63
N GLU A 70 -14.16 -6.53 -1.73
CA GLU A 70 -12.80 -7.07 -1.78
C GLU A 70 -12.63 -8.36 -0.94
N HIS A 71 -13.66 -9.21 -0.91
CA HIS A 71 -13.64 -10.47 -0.17
C HIS A 71 -13.01 -11.65 -0.93
N HIS A 72 -12.92 -11.58 -2.26
CA HIS A 72 -12.47 -12.70 -3.10
C HIS A 72 -11.20 -12.33 -3.88
N ASN A 73 -10.06 -12.82 -3.39
CA ASN A 73 -8.80 -12.68 -4.11
C ASN A 73 -8.78 -13.55 -5.38
N LEU A 74 -8.66 -12.92 -6.55
CA LEU A 74 -8.62 -13.56 -7.86
C LEU A 74 -7.18 -13.70 -8.41
N ALA A 75 -6.15 -13.39 -7.62
CA ALA A 75 -4.75 -13.38 -8.09
C ALA A 75 -4.34 -14.74 -8.68
N ASP A 76 -4.66 -15.84 -7.99
CA ASP A 76 -4.39 -17.20 -8.45
C ASP A 76 -5.35 -17.68 -9.55
N SER A 77 -6.57 -17.16 -9.56
CA SER A 77 -7.64 -17.59 -10.49
C SER A 77 -7.55 -16.90 -11.85
N MET A 78 -6.96 -15.70 -11.94
CA MET A 78 -6.86 -14.91 -13.17
C MET A 78 -5.42 -14.45 -13.47
N PRO A 79 -4.48 -15.37 -13.73
CA PRO A 79 -3.05 -15.05 -13.92
C PRO A 79 -2.78 -14.13 -15.12
N ASP A 80 -3.57 -14.25 -16.20
CA ASP A 80 -3.43 -13.38 -17.37
C ASP A 80 -3.79 -11.92 -17.05
N LYS A 81 -4.85 -11.71 -16.28
CA LYS A 81 -5.28 -10.37 -15.83
C LYS A 81 -4.28 -9.79 -14.84
N LEU A 82 -3.80 -10.61 -13.90
CA LEU A 82 -2.73 -10.24 -12.97
C LEU A 82 -1.50 -9.74 -13.73
N LYS A 83 -1.03 -10.51 -14.72
CA LYS A 83 0.13 -10.15 -15.54
C LYS A 83 -0.06 -8.86 -16.33
N GLU A 84 -1.25 -8.63 -16.88
CA GLU A 84 -1.60 -7.38 -17.55
C GLU A 84 -1.44 -6.18 -16.61
N MET A 85 -1.96 -6.30 -15.39
CA MET A 85 -1.90 -5.23 -14.39
C MET A 85 -0.49 -5.02 -13.86
N GLN A 86 0.26 -6.10 -13.64
CA GLN A 86 1.68 -6.04 -13.26
C GLN A 86 2.54 -5.37 -14.32
N ALA A 87 2.29 -5.62 -15.61
CA ALA A 87 3.02 -4.97 -16.70
C ALA A 87 2.80 -3.44 -16.69
N LYS A 88 1.56 -2.99 -16.46
CA LYS A 88 1.23 -1.57 -16.30
C LYS A 88 1.89 -0.97 -15.07
N LEU A 89 1.90 -1.72 -13.97
CA LEU A 89 2.54 -1.31 -12.73
C LEU A 89 4.06 -1.16 -12.90
N GLU A 90 4.71 -2.06 -13.63
CA GLU A 90 6.13 -1.97 -13.96
C GLU A 90 6.46 -0.79 -14.87
N GLU A 91 5.53 -0.40 -15.76
CA GLU A 91 5.65 0.84 -16.53
C GLU A 91 5.65 2.07 -15.61
N TYR A 92 4.74 2.13 -14.62
CA TYR A 92 4.72 3.20 -13.62
C TYR A 92 5.98 3.20 -12.76
N ARG A 93 6.52 2.03 -12.37
CA ARG A 93 7.75 1.94 -11.57
C ARG A 93 8.94 2.64 -12.22
N LYS A 94 9.03 2.61 -13.55
CA LYS A 94 10.13 3.25 -14.30
C LYS A 94 10.14 4.78 -14.22
N SER A 95 8.98 5.39 -13.96
CA SER A 95 8.85 6.85 -13.83
C SER A 95 8.84 7.33 -12.39
N LEU A 96 8.98 6.44 -11.40
CA LEU A 96 8.98 6.83 -10.00
C LEU A 96 10.25 7.61 -9.65
N VAL A 97 10.03 8.69 -8.90
CA VAL A 97 11.08 9.43 -8.23
C VAL A 97 11.11 8.98 -6.77
N PRO A 98 12.29 8.77 -6.16
CA PRO A 98 12.39 8.43 -4.74
C PRO A 98 11.64 9.45 -3.86
N ALA A 99 10.98 8.95 -2.81
CA ALA A 99 10.32 9.82 -1.85
C ALA A 99 11.35 10.71 -1.12
N MET A 100 11.01 11.98 -0.95
CA MET A 100 11.78 12.91 -0.11
C MET A 100 11.20 12.83 1.31
N ASP A 101 11.83 12.02 2.16
CA ASP A 101 11.44 11.81 3.56
C ASP A 101 12.60 12.20 4.50
N PRO A 102 12.90 13.51 4.65
CA PRO A 102 13.95 13.98 5.53
C PRO A 102 13.54 13.82 7.01
N PRO A 103 14.51 13.62 7.92
CA PRO A 103 14.21 13.59 9.35
C PRO A 103 13.61 14.93 9.82
N PRO A 104 12.73 14.93 10.84
CA PRO A 104 12.17 16.16 11.39
C PRO A 104 13.26 17.13 11.87
N ASP A 105 13.15 18.41 11.51
CA ASP A 105 14.06 19.44 12.02
C ASP A 105 13.73 19.75 13.49
N PRO A 106 14.67 19.61 14.44
CA PRO A 106 14.44 19.96 15.85
C PRO A 106 13.97 21.40 16.08
N LYS A 107 14.35 22.34 15.19
CA LYS A 107 13.92 23.75 15.26
C LYS A 107 12.46 23.93 14.87
N SER A 108 11.83 22.92 14.26
CA SER A 108 10.39 22.95 13.95
C SER A 108 9.48 22.78 15.17
N THR A 109 10.05 22.54 16.35
CA THR A 109 9.27 22.31 17.58
C THR A 109 8.49 23.56 18.01
N PRO A 110 7.16 23.48 18.17
CA PRO A 110 6.32 24.64 18.54
C PRO A 110 6.70 25.32 19.87
N THR A 111 7.36 24.59 20.77
CA THR A 111 7.88 25.12 22.04
C THR A 111 8.91 26.24 21.82
N LEU A 112 9.61 26.25 20.69
CA LEU A 112 10.56 27.30 20.31
C LEU A 112 9.88 28.53 19.69
N TRP A 113 8.57 28.47 19.42
CA TRP A 113 7.81 29.47 18.66
C TRP A 113 6.49 29.87 19.36
N GLY A 114 6.53 30.01 20.69
CA GLY A 114 5.37 30.45 21.47
C GLY A 114 4.19 29.47 21.47
N GLY A 115 4.44 28.19 21.22
CA GLY A 115 3.43 27.14 21.15
C GLY A 115 2.74 27.00 19.80
N ALA A 116 3.17 27.74 18.77
CA ALA A 116 2.59 27.70 17.43
C ALA A 116 3.54 27.03 16.42
N TRP A 117 2.97 26.34 15.44
CA TRP A 117 3.69 25.98 14.23
C TRP A 117 3.95 27.25 13.40
N SER A 118 5.20 27.56 13.05
CA SER A 118 5.61 28.80 12.37
C SER A 118 6.64 28.55 11.28
N PRO A 119 6.70 29.28 10.16
CA PRO A 119 7.69 29.00 9.11
C PRO A 119 9.15 29.30 9.49
N GLY A 120 9.45 29.80 10.71
CA GLY A 120 10.75 30.37 11.10
C GLY A 120 11.93 29.41 11.27
N TRP A 121 11.77 28.13 10.90
CA TRP A 121 12.76 27.07 11.06
C TRP A 121 13.43 26.62 9.75
N CYS A 122 13.22 27.35 8.65
CA CYS A 122 13.90 27.12 7.37
C CYS A 122 15.32 27.73 7.31
#